data_AF-A0A9E4UKB7-F1
#
_entry.id   AF-A0A9E4UKB7-F1
#
_cell.length_a   1.000
_cell.length_b   1.000
_cell.length_c   1.000
_cell.angle_alpha   90.00
_cell.angle_beta   90.00
_cell.angle_gamma   90.00
#
_symmetry.space_group_name_H-M   'P 1'
#
loop_
_entity.id
_entity.type
_entity.pdbx_description
1 polymer ?
#
loop_
_entity_poly.entity_id
_entity_poly.type
_entity_poly.pdbx_seq_one_letter_code
_entity_poly.pdbx_strand_id
1 'polypeptide(L)'
;AATWADDDCSGSVDPVDALVTMRHDVGLDTQTFDCFGMGGTVQLIGGSQRIWGDVDCSGEVNPVDALKILIFDAGLPLSQEADCPAMGAAIMIAAG
;
A
#
# COMPACT_ATOMS: atom_id res chain seq x y z
N ALA A 1 -5.92 12.63 3.78
CA ALA A 1 -5.11 12.25 2.60
C ALA A 1 -4.09 11.25 3.08
N ALA A 2 -3.77 10.26 2.26
CA ALA A 2 -2.78 9.23 2.57
C ALA A 2 -1.78 9.16 1.41
N THR A 3 -0.66 8.47 1.63
CA THR A 3 0.33 8.19 0.59
C THR A 3 0.13 6.76 0.12
N TRP A 4 0.12 6.53 -1.20
CA TRP A 4 0.01 5.17 -1.72
C TRP A 4 1.30 4.38 -1.46
N ALA A 5 1.16 3.15 -0.95
CA ALA A 5 2.22 2.26 -0.49
C ALA A 5 2.94 2.66 0.82
N ASP A 6 2.40 3.64 1.55
CA ASP A 6 2.76 3.98 2.94
C ASP A 6 1.83 3.18 3.85
N ASP A 7 2.07 1.87 3.92
CA ASP A 7 1.23 0.88 4.60
C ASP A 7 1.23 1.06 6.12
N ASP A 8 2.29 1.68 6.67
CA ASP A 8 2.42 2.00 8.09
C ASP A 8 1.97 3.44 8.45
N CYS A 9 1.54 4.23 7.45
CA CYS A 9 1.11 5.63 7.56
C CYS A 9 2.10 6.55 8.29
N SER A 10 3.40 6.24 8.21
CA SER A 10 4.47 7.08 8.74
C SER A 10 4.68 8.35 7.90
N GLY A 11 4.15 8.38 6.67
CA GLY A 11 4.33 9.46 5.70
C GLY A 11 5.49 9.24 4.73
N SER A 12 6.16 8.09 4.80
CA SER A 12 7.23 7.67 3.89
C SER A 12 6.84 6.36 3.21
N VAL A 13 7.43 6.07 2.05
CA VAL A 13 7.34 4.74 1.44
C VAL A 13 8.74 4.14 1.52
N ASP A 14 8.94 3.19 2.43
CA ASP A 14 10.24 2.66 2.81
C ASP A 14 10.17 1.16 3.22
N PRO A 15 11.26 0.52 3.65
CA PRO A 15 11.25 -0.91 4.00
C PRO A 15 10.34 -1.29 5.17
N VAL A 16 9.89 -0.35 6.01
CA VAL A 16 8.93 -0.62 7.08
C VAL A 16 7.57 -0.97 6.51
N ASP A 17 7.12 -0.30 5.44
CA ASP A 17 5.89 -0.64 4.74
C ASP A 17 5.93 -2.07 4.21
N ALA A 18 7.01 -2.43 3.52
CA ALA A 18 7.23 -3.78 3.03
C ALA A 18 7.23 -4.83 4.15
N LEU A 19 7.75 -4.50 5.34
CA LEU A 19 7.70 -5.38 6.50
C LEU A 19 6.26 -5.54 7.02
N VAL A 20 5.46 -4.46 7.07
CA VAL A 20 4.05 -4.52 7.46
C VAL A 20 3.25 -5.37 6.47
N THR A 21 3.49 -5.22 5.18
CA THR A 21 2.93 -6.08 4.13
C THR A 21 3.25 -7.57 4.36
N MET A 22 4.52 -7.91 4.60
CA MET A 22 4.92 -9.31 4.87
C MET A 22 4.34 -9.85 6.17
N ARG A 23 4.18 -9.01 7.21
CA ARG A 23 3.50 -9.41 8.45
C ARG A 23 2.04 -9.75 8.18
N HIS A 24 1.36 -8.97 7.34
CA HIS A 24 -0.01 -9.28 6.92
C HIS A 24 -0.09 -10.64 6.22
N ASP A 25 0.78 -10.88 5.24
CA ASP A 25 0.82 -12.13 4.45
C ASP A 25 0.91 -13.38 5.34
N VAL A 26 1.71 -13.32 6.40
CA VAL A 26 1.87 -14.44 7.35
C VAL A 26 0.89 -14.41 8.55
N GLY A 27 -0.11 -13.52 8.53
CA GLY A 27 -1.14 -13.41 9.57
C GLY A 27 -0.64 -12.89 10.92
N LEU A 28 0.46 -12.13 10.92
CA LEU A 28 0.97 -11.44 12.10
C LEU A 28 0.27 -10.08 12.28
N ASP A 29 0.38 -9.55 13.50
CA ASP A 29 -0.14 -8.22 13.81
C ASP A 29 0.53 -7.13 12.95
N THR A 30 -0.29 -6.27 12.37
CA THR A 30 0.08 -5.19 11.44
C THR A 30 -0.14 -3.81 12.06
N GLN A 31 -0.52 -3.73 13.35
CA GLN A 31 -0.82 -2.47 14.00
C GLN A 31 0.40 -1.53 14.01
N THR A 32 0.31 -0.50 13.18
CA THR A 32 1.28 0.58 13.03
C THR A 32 0.47 1.86 12.81
N PHE A 33 0.69 2.86 13.70
CA PHE A 33 -0.07 4.12 13.74
C PHE A 33 -1.61 3.95 13.61
N ASP A 34 -2.36 5.02 13.36
CA ASP A 34 -3.83 4.95 13.15
C ASP A 34 -4.16 4.77 11.66
N CYS A 35 -3.67 3.69 11.05
CA CYS A 35 -3.90 3.34 9.64
C CYS A 35 -5.25 2.68 9.36
N PHE A 36 -5.56 2.54 8.07
CA PHE A 36 -6.52 1.57 7.58
C PHE A 36 -6.02 0.14 7.87
N GLY A 37 -6.94 -0.78 8.16
CA GLY A 37 -6.54 -2.18 8.36
C GLY A 37 -6.00 -2.79 7.06
N MET A 38 -4.84 -3.45 7.13
CA MET A 38 -4.26 -4.21 6.01
C MET A 38 -5.27 -5.23 5.46
N GLY A 39 -5.39 -5.33 4.14
CA GLY A 39 -6.42 -6.11 3.45
C GLY A 39 -7.82 -5.47 3.46
N GLY A 40 -7.98 -4.34 4.15
CA GLY A 40 -9.22 -3.56 4.20
C GLY A 40 -9.48 -2.82 2.90
N THR A 41 -10.75 -2.69 2.55
CA THR A 41 -11.15 -1.92 1.36
C THR A 41 -11.17 -0.42 1.65
N VAL A 42 -10.54 0.37 0.78
CA VAL A 42 -10.59 1.84 0.75
C VAL A 42 -11.21 2.34 -0.56
N GLN A 43 -12.00 3.40 -0.48
CA GLN A 43 -12.61 4.06 -1.65
C GLN A 43 -11.83 5.33 -1.96
N LEU A 44 -11.21 5.42 -3.13
CA LEU A 44 -10.50 6.63 -3.54
C LEU A 44 -11.47 7.66 -4.11
N ILE A 45 -11.19 8.96 -3.90
CA ILE A 45 -11.91 10.05 -4.57
C ILE A 45 -11.65 9.90 -6.07
N GLY A 46 -12.70 9.54 -6.82
CA GLY A 46 -12.59 9.05 -8.20
C GLY A 46 -13.38 7.76 -8.44
N GLY A 47 -13.84 7.09 -7.38
CA GLY A 47 -14.73 5.93 -7.44
C GLY A 47 -14.00 4.59 -7.56
N SER A 48 -12.66 4.58 -7.54
CA SER A 48 -11.87 3.36 -7.58
C SER A 48 -11.76 2.74 -6.19
N GLN A 49 -12.23 1.50 -6.06
CA GLN A 49 -12.06 0.68 -4.88
C GLN A 49 -10.66 0.04 -4.90
N ARG A 50 -9.95 0.11 -3.77
CA ARG A 50 -8.62 -0.49 -3.58
C ARG A 50 -8.55 -1.25 -2.26
N ILE A 51 -7.57 -2.14 -2.15
CA ILE A 51 -7.25 -2.85 -0.91
C ILE A 51 -6.01 -2.18 -0.32
N TRP A 52 -6.05 -1.86 0.98
CA TRP A 52 -4.89 -1.31 1.68
C TRP A 52 -3.82 -2.40 1.85
N GLY A 53 -2.58 -2.10 1.46
CA GLY A 53 -1.47 -3.07 1.37
C GLY A 53 -1.33 -3.79 0.02
N ASP A 54 -2.32 -3.70 -0.86
CA ASP A 54 -2.26 -4.21 -2.25
C ASP A 54 -1.76 -3.07 -3.14
N VAL A 55 -0.47 -2.78 -3.01
CA VAL A 55 0.18 -1.61 -3.62
C VAL A 55 0.30 -1.74 -5.13
N ASP A 56 0.11 -2.94 -5.65
CA ASP A 56 0.14 -3.24 -7.07
C ASP A 56 -1.21 -3.49 -7.73
N CYS A 57 -2.28 -3.38 -6.93
CA CYS A 57 -3.65 -3.48 -7.37
C CYS A 57 -4.01 -4.84 -7.99
N SER A 58 -3.30 -5.91 -7.63
CA SER A 58 -3.57 -7.28 -8.08
C SER A 58 -4.80 -7.89 -7.43
N GLY A 59 -5.27 -7.33 -6.31
CA GLY A 59 -6.41 -7.80 -5.54
C GLY A 59 -6.02 -8.65 -4.31
N GLU A 60 -4.73 -8.85 -4.06
CA GLU A 60 -4.20 -9.61 -2.94
C GLU A 60 -3.08 -8.82 -2.26
N VAL A 61 -2.95 -8.93 -0.93
CA VAL A 61 -1.81 -8.38 -0.19
C VAL A 61 -0.82 -9.52 0.04
N ASN A 62 0.29 -9.52 -0.70
CA ASN A 62 1.20 -10.66 -0.73
C ASN A 62 2.69 -10.22 -0.90
N PRO A 63 3.65 -11.15 -1.00
CA PRO A 63 5.07 -10.79 -1.11
C PRO A 63 5.46 -9.96 -2.35
N VAL A 64 4.63 -9.94 -3.40
CA VAL A 64 4.86 -9.10 -4.59
C VAL A 64 4.71 -7.63 -4.26
N ASP A 65 3.74 -7.26 -3.43
CA ASP A 65 3.54 -5.88 -2.95
C ASP A 65 4.78 -5.37 -2.21
N ALA A 66 5.24 -6.15 -1.23
CA ALA A 66 6.43 -5.85 -0.45
C ALA A 66 7.68 -5.72 -1.34
N LEU A 67 7.83 -6.59 -2.35
CA LEU A 67 8.93 -6.48 -3.31
C LEU A 67 8.85 -5.18 -4.11
N LYS A 68 7.65 -4.78 -4.54
CA LYS A 68 7.46 -3.55 -5.31
C LYS A 68 7.75 -2.29 -4.48
N ILE A 69 7.42 -2.30 -3.18
CA ILE A 69 7.83 -1.25 -2.23
C ILE A 69 9.35 -1.16 -2.18
N LEU A 70 10.05 -2.29 -2.00
CA LEU A 70 11.52 -2.30 -1.91
C LEU A 70 12.21 -1.89 -3.23
N ILE A 71 11.63 -2.23 -4.38
CA ILE A 71 12.12 -1.76 -5.69
C ILE A 71 11.99 -0.24 -5.78
N PHE A 72 10.87 0.32 -5.31
CA PHE A 72 10.64 1.76 -5.29
C PHE A 72 11.60 2.49 -4.33
N ASP A 73 11.74 2.01 -3.10
CA ASP A 73 12.68 2.55 -2.10
C ASP A 73 14.12 2.58 -2.62
N ALA A 74 14.54 1.51 -3.32
CA ALA A 74 15.85 1.43 -3.97
C ALA A 74 16.02 2.38 -5.17
N GLY A 75 14.99 3.12 -5.58
CA GLY A 75 15.00 4.01 -6.75
C GLY A 75 15.13 3.28 -8.09
N LEU A 76 14.71 2.01 -8.14
CA LEU A 76 14.80 1.19 -9.34
C LEU A 76 13.55 1.33 -10.22
N PRO A 77 13.66 1.07 -11.54
CA PRO A 77 12.50 1.08 -12.42
C PRO A 77 11.42 0.08 -11.97
N LEU A 78 10.18 0.55 -11.87
CA LEU A 78 9.02 -0.25 -11.42
C LEU A 78 7.91 -0.24 -12.48
N SER A 79 7.31 -1.40 -12.72
CA SER A 79 6.08 -1.52 -13.52
C SER A 79 4.88 -1.76 -12.61
N GLN A 80 3.78 -1.04 -12.87
CA GLN A 80 2.51 -1.20 -12.17
C GLN A 80 1.37 -1.58 -13.11
N GLU A 81 0.33 -2.20 -12.55
CA GLU A 81 -0.91 -2.46 -13.29
C GLU A 81 -1.56 -1.15 -13.76
N ALA A 82 -2.32 -1.24 -14.85
CA ALA A 82 -3.06 -0.09 -15.37
C ALA A 82 -4.01 0.46 -14.29
N ASP A 83 -4.10 1.79 -14.20
CA ASP A 83 -4.92 2.52 -13.22
C ASP A 83 -4.54 2.35 -11.74
N CYS A 84 -3.45 1.67 -11.41
CA CYS A 84 -2.93 1.64 -10.05
C CYS A 84 -2.29 2.99 -9.69
N PRO A 85 -2.51 3.56 -8.49
CA PRO A 85 -1.83 4.79 -8.10
C PRO A 85 -0.31 4.62 -8.15
N ALA A 86 0.40 5.69 -8.51
CA ALA A 86 1.85 5.64 -8.48
C ALA A 86 2.35 5.48 -7.03
N MET A 87 3.43 4.71 -6.84
CA MET A 87 4.11 4.60 -5.54
C MET A 87 4.45 5.99 -4.99
N GLY A 88 4.13 6.23 -3.72
CA GLY A 88 4.36 7.53 -3.07
C GLY A 88 3.40 8.63 -3.50
N ALA A 89 2.40 8.35 -4.35
CA ALA A 89 1.42 9.36 -4.74
C ALA A 89 0.49 9.70 -3.58
N ALA A 90 0.21 11.00 -3.42
CA ALA A 90 -0.84 11.45 -2.53
C ALA A 90 -2.21 10.99 -3.07
N ILE A 91 -2.95 10.27 -2.24
CA ILE A 91 -4.30 9.81 -2.52
C ILE A 91 -5.29 10.44 -1.53
N MET A 92 -6.51 10.65 -2.02
CA MET A 92 -7.63 11.06 -1.19
C MET A 92 -8.61 9.90 -1.07
N ILE A 93 -8.93 9.54 0.17
CA ILE A 93 -9.88 8.49 0.48
C ILE A 93 -11.21 9.18 0.77
N ALA A 94 -12.28 8.71 0.12
CA ALA A 94 -13.62 9.19 0.36
C ALA A 94 -13.99 8.90 1.83
N ALA A 95 -14.52 9.90 2.53
CA ALA A 95 -15.09 9.66 3.85
C ALA A 95 -16.26 8.67 3.69
N GLY A 96 -16.19 7.55 4.43
CA GLY A 96 -17.29 6.59 4.54
C GLY A 96 -18.50 7.17 5.26
#